data_AF-A0A2D8A6G1-F1
#
_entry.id   AF-A0A2D8A6G1-F1
#
_cell.length_a   1.000
_cell.length_b   1.000
_cell.length_c   1.000
_cell.angle_alpha   90.00
_cell.angle_beta   90.00
_cell.angle_gamma   90.00
#
_symmetry.space_group_name_H-M   'P 1'
#
loop_
_entity.id
_entity.type
_entity.pdbx_description
1 polymer ?
#
loop_
_entity_poly.entity_id
_entity_poly.type
_entity_poly.pdbx_seq_one_letter_code
_entity_poly.pdbx_strand_id
1 'polypeptide(L)'
;MKVKTDSSEWSAFDPTSTRTSAPLKDVDAEVRSTESASITTKIKEADKRKSNLLVDLAYRFQEIHERVERDTAELDQLTAEIAHYFPEEAGEVSKESGEFNIVVNRTERWVWDKKKLEEHFGEQELPPYVTRNLTVDKRKFQRLPHEDQSALKFALTRNLNSPRVKVIKNV
;
A
#
# COMPACT_ATOMS: atom_id res chain seq x y z
N MET A 1 -12.96 -45.39 34.61
CA MET A 1 -13.03 -46.86 34.76
C MET A 1 -11.71 -47.46 34.30
N LYS A 2 -11.17 -48.40 35.07
CA LYS A 2 -9.88 -49.11 34.89
C LYS A 2 -10.05 -50.35 34.00
N VAL A 3 -9.04 -50.66 33.18
CA VAL A 3 -8.47 -52.01 32.91
C VAL A 3 -7.10 -51.75 32.20
N LYS A 4 -5.87 -52.13 32.62
CA LYS A 4 -5.23 -53.41 33.02
C LYS A 4 -5.44 -54.51 31.96
N THR A 5 -4.49 -55.31 31.44
CA THR A 5 -3.08 -55.73 31.67
C THR A 5 -2.60 -56.38 30.34
N ASP A 6 -1.31 -56.57 29.99
CA ASP A 6 -0.39 -57.69 30.35
C ASP A 6 0.90 -57.50 29.50
N SER A 7 2.14 -57.53 30.01
CA SER A 7 2.99 -58.72 30.31
C SER A 7 3.00 -59.78 29.19
N SER A 8 4.11 -60.20 28.58
CA SER A 8 5.23 -60.92 29.20
C SER A 8 6.36 -61.15 28.15
N GLU A 9 7.61 -61.03 28.60
CA GLU A 9 8.78 -61.93 28.35
C GLU A 9 9.27 -62.13 26.89
N TRP A 10 10.57 -62.15 26.58
CA TRP A 10 11.50 -63.21 26.96
C TRP A 10 12.96 -62.72 27.11
N SER A 11 13.64 -63.45 27.98
CA SER A 11 14.94 -63.25 28.62
C SER A 11 16.19 -63.39 27.75
N ALA A 12 17.21 -62.65 28.19
CA ALA A 12 18.60 -63.07 28.44
C ALA A 12 19.48 -63.61 27.30
N PHE A 13 20.57 -62.88 27.03
CA PHE A 13 21.87 -63.51 26.80
C PHE A 13 22.99 -62.55 27.26
N ASP A 14 23.63 -62.89 28.38
CA ASP A 14 24.96 -62.40 28.77
C ASP A 14 25.90 -63.60 28.59
N PRO A 15 27.12 -63.38 28.05
CA PRO A 15 28.24 -63.48 28.98
C PRO A 15 29.42 -62.53 28.65
N THR A 16 29.83 -61.81 29.69
CA THR A 16 31.21 -61.53 30.12
C THR A 16 32.36 -61.83 29.14
N SER A 17 33.10 -60.78 28.77
CA SER A 17 34.54 -60.87 28.54
C SER A 17 35.25 -59.64 29.11
N THR A 18 36.10 -59.89 30.08
CA THR A 18 36.97 -58.94 30.78
C THR A 18 38.13 -58.50 29.87
N ARG A 19 38.40 -57.19 29.78
CA ARG A 19 39.74 -56.70 29.42
C ARG A 19 40.08 -55.35 30.05
N THR A 20 40.78 -55.46 31.17
CA THR A 20 41.85 -54.62 31.75
C THR A 20 42.48 -53.53 30.86
N SER A 21 42.79 -52.39 31.53
CA SER A 21 43.85 -51.38 31.24
C SER A 21 43.56 -50.40 30.09
N ALA A 22 43.64 -49.07 30.19
CA ALA A 22 44.48 -48.15 30.97
C ALA A 22 43.85 -46.74 31.01
N PRO A 23 44.31 -45.80 31.87
CA PRO A 23 43.84 -44.41 31.85
C PRO A 23 44.60 -43.61 30.76
N LEU A 24 43.90 -43.18 29.71
CA LEU A 24 44.42 -42.18 28.77
C LEU A 24 43.96 -40.79 29.20
N LYS A 25 44.97 -39.94 29.36
CA LYS A 25 44.93 -38.56 29.79
C LYS A 25 44.10 -37.67 28.87
N ASP A 26 43.48 -36.67 29.50
CA ASP A 26 42.90 -35.47 28.94
C ASP A 26 43.78 -34.81 27.87
N VAL A 27 43.36 -34.80 26.60
CA VAL A 27 43.92 -33.90 25.57
C VAL A 27 42.87 -33.38 24.55
N ASP A 28 41.58 -33.70 24.64
CA ASP A 28 40.60 -33.36 23.57
C ASP A 28 39.59 -32.25 23.92
N ALA A 29 39.77 -31.51 25.02
CA ALA A 29 38.89 -30.40 25.37
C ALA A 29 39.28 -29.06 24.70
N GLU A 30 40.52 -28.90 24.23
CA GLU A 30 41.03 -27.61 23.78
C GLU A 30 40.84 -27.36 22.27
N VAL A 31 40.63 -28.42 21.47
CA VAL A 31 40.45 -28.32 20.01
C VAL A 31 38.98 -28.05 19.61
N ARG A 32 37.98 -28.49 20.38
CA ARG A 32 36.55 -28.20 20.10
C ARG A 32 36.08 -26.79 20.50
N SER A 33 36.81 -26.15 21.41
CA SER A 33 36.49 -24.80 21.90
C SER A 33 36.86 -23.71 20.88
N THR A 34 37.92 -23.93 20.09
CA THR A 34 38.43 -22.95 19.12
C THR A 34 37.64 -22.94 17.80
N GLU A 35 37.08 -24.07 17.36
CA GLU A 35 36.22 -24.14 16.16
C GLU A 35 34.86 -23.45 16.38
N SER A 36 34.29 -23.58 17.58
CA SER A 36 33.01 -22.98 17.96
C SER A 36 33.09 -21.44 18.05
N ALA A 37 34.24 -20.92 18.50
CA ALA A 37 34.53 -19.48 18.51
C ALA A 37 34.78 -18.93 17.08
N SER A 38 35.33 -19.74 16.17
CA SER A 38 35.60 -19.37 14.77
C SER A 38 34.32 -19.28 13.92
N ILE A 39 33.32 -20.10 14.19
CA ILE A 39 32.03 -20.08 13.47
C ILE A 39 31.16 -18.90 13.94
N THR A 40 31.09 -18.67 15.25
CA THR A 40 30.29 -17.58 15.83
C THR A 40 30.83 -16.19 15.46
N THR A 41 32.14 -16.04 15.30
CA THR A 41 32.76 -14.80 14.80
C THR A 41 32.45 -14.55 13.32
N LYS A 42 32.51 -15.59 12.48
CA LYS A 42 32.15 -15.48 11.05
C LYS A 42 30.67 -15.12 10.84
N ILE A 43 29.76 -15.64 11.66
CA ILE A 43 28.33 -15.30 11.60
C ILE A 43 28.11 -13.83 11.99
N LYS A 44 28.70 -13.36 13.09
CA LYS A 44 28.62 -11.96 13.52
C LYS A 44 29.17 -10.99 12.48
N GLU A 45 30.24 -11.37 11.79
CA GLU A 45 30.83 -10.55 10.74
C GLU A 45 29.98 -10.53 9.47
N ALA A 46 29.36 -11.65 9.11
CA ALA A 46 28.39 -11.71 8.01
C ALA A 46 27.14 -10.88 8.28
N ASP A 47 26.62 -10.90 9.51
CA ASP A 47 25.48 -10.09 9.92
C ASP A 47 25.82 -8.59 9.93
N LYS A 48 27.03 -8.22 10.36
CA LYS A 48 27.52 -6.84 10.27
C LYS A 48 27.66 -6.34 8.82
N ARG A 49 28.09 -7.21 7.90
CA ARG A 49 28.15 -6.87 6.47
C ARG A 49 26.75 -6.66 5.90
N LYS A 50 25.79 -7.52 6.25
CA LYS A 50 24.39 -7.35 5.84
C LYS A 50 23.78 -6.08 6.40
N SER A 51 24.02 -5.75 7.67
CA SER A 51 23.52 -4.52 8.27
C SER A 51 24.09 -3.29 7.59
N ASN A 52 25.39 -3.28 7.25
CA ASN A 52 26.01 -2.18 6.53
C ASN A 52 25.40 -2.00 5.12
N LEU A 53 25.18 -3.11 4.39
CA LEU A 53 24.51 -3.06 3.10
C LEU A 53 23.08 -2.54 3.19
N LEU A 54 22.34 -2.90 4.24
CA LEU A 54 20.99 -2.37 4.47
C LEU A 54 21.00 -0.87 4.74
N VAL A 55 22.00 -0.39 5.49
CA VAL A 55 22.19 1.04 5.76
C VAL A 55 22.48 1.79 4.45
N ASP A 56 23.38 1.28 3.61
CA ASP A 56 23.70 1.89 2.31
C ASP A 56 22.47 1.94 1.38
N LEU A 57 21.67 0.86 1.36
CA LEU A 57 20.43 0.81 0.59
C LEU A 57 19.38 1.78 1.13
N ALA A 58 19.26 1.92 2.45
CA ALA A 58 18.34 2.86 3.08
C ALA A 58 18.70 4.31 2.74
N TYR A 59 19.98 4.68 2.75
CA TYR A 59 20.43 6.01 2.32
C TYR A 59 20.09 6.29 0.86
N ARG A 60 20.36 5.34 -0.05
CA ARG A 60 19.99 5.50 -1.47
C ARG A 60 18.50 5.61 -1.68
N PHE A 61 17.71 4.83 -0.94
CA PHE A 61 16.26 4.91 -0.99
C PHE A 61 15.78 6.29 -0.59
N GLN A 62 16.28 6.82 0.53
CA GLN A 62 15.92 8.14 1.02
C GLN A 62 16.30 9.24 0.00
N GLU A 63 17.51 9.20 -0.56
CA GLU A 63 17.95 10.17 -1.57
C GLU A 63 17.04 10.18 -2.81
N ILE A 64 16.71 8.99 -3.33
CA ILE A 64 15.80 8.86 -4.47
C ILE A 64 14.40 9.34 -4.09
N HIS A 65 13.92 9.03 -2.89
CA HIS A 65 12.62 9.47 -2.40
C HIS A 65 12.52 11.00 -2.32
N GLU A 66 13.51 11.65 -1.72
CA GLU A 66 13.59 13.12 -1.65
C GLU A 66 13.65 13.77 -3.05
N ARG A 67 14.31 13.12 -4.01
CA ARG A 67 14.28 13.58 -5.40
C ARG A 67 12.89 13.44 -6.02
N VAL A 68 12.23 12.30 -5.82
CA VAL A 68 10.85 12.09 -6.30
C VAL A 68 9.92 13.14 -5.71
N GLU A 69 10.00 13.41 -4.40
CA GLU A 69 9.18 14.45 -3.76
C GLU A 69 9.40 15.84 -4.39
N ARG A 70 10.66 16.23 -4.61
CA ARG A 70 11.00 17.50 -5.28
C ARG A 70 10.45 17.55 -6.71
N ASP A 71 10.70 16.52 -7.50
CA ASP A 71 10.26 16.45 -8.89
C ASP A 71 8.73 16.43 -8.98
N THR A 72 8.03 15.78 -8.03
CA THR A 72 6.56 15.79 -7.97
C THR A 72 6.01 17.18 -7.62
N ALA A 73 6.65 17.91 -6.71
CA ALA A 73 6.24 19.27 -6.37
C ALA A 73 6.44 20.23 -7.55
N GLU A 74 7.55 20.09 -8.29
CA GLU A 74 7.80 20.86 -9.51
C GLU A 74 6.79 20.51 -10.61
N LEU A 75 6.45 19.23 -10.78
CA LEU A 75 5.42 18.77 -11.72
C LEU A 75 4.04 19.37 -11.36
N ASP A 76 3.68 19.43 -10.09
CA ASP A 76 2.44 20.04 -9.62
C ASP A 76 2.39 21.55 -9.92
N GLN A 77 3.52 22.26 -9.74
CA GLN A 77 3.65 23.67 -10.10
C GLN A 77 3.48 23.88 -11.61
N LEU A 78 4.20 23.12 -12.44
CA LEU A 78 4.08 23.17 -13.89
C LEU A 78 2.65 22.81 -14.35
N THR A 79 2.00 21.86 -13.67
CA THR A 79 0.61 21.50 -13.95
C THR A 79 -0.34 22.68 -13.68
N ALA A 80 -0.14 23.40 -12.58
CA ALA A 80 -0.93 24.59 -12.26
C ALA A 80 -0.69 25.72 -13.26
N GLU A 81 0.57 25.97 -13.64
CA GLU A 81 0.95 26.97 -14.64
C GLU A 81 0.36 26.64 -16.02
N ILE A 82 0.50 25.39 -16.48
CA ILE A 82 -0.10 24.94 -17.74
C ILE A 82 -1.61 25.12 -17.68
N ALA A 83 -2.26 24.69 -16.59
CA ALA A 83 -3.70 24.78 -16.44
C ALA A 83 -4.23 26.22 -16.48
N HIS A 84 -3.44 27.22 -16.08
CA HIS A 84 -3.82 28.64 -16.17
C HIS A 84 -4.05 29.10 -17.63
N TYR A 85 -3.37 28.49 -18.59
CA TYR A 85 -3.56 28.80 -20.02
C TYR A 85 -4.78 28.11 -20.66
N PHE A 86 -5.52 27.29 -19.89
CA PHE A 86 -6.71 26.58 -20.34
C PHE A 86 -7.96 27.15 -19.65
N PRO A 87 -9.13 27.16 -20.34
CA PRO A 87 -10.37 27.65 -19.76
C PRO A 87 -10.76 26.86 -18.51
N GLU A 88 -11.45 27.53 -17.57
CA GLU A 88 -11.94 26.91 -16.33
C GLU A 88 -13.25 26.15 -16.51
N GLU A 89 -13.32 25.37 -17.59
CA GLU A 89 -14.50 24.58 -17.92
C GLU A 89 -14.24 23.10 -17.66
N ALA A 90 -15.31 22.39 -17.27
CA ALA A 90 -15.28 20.95 -17.12
C ALA A 90 -15.17 20.27 -18.48
N GLY A 91 -14.18 19.41 -18.64
CA GLY A 91 -13.96 18.71 -19.90
C GLY A 91 -12.51 18.38 -20.16
N GLU A 92 -12.27 17.87 -21.35
CA GLU A 92 -10.94 17.59 -21.88
C GLU A 92 -10.66 18.55 -23.03
N VAL A 93 -9.61 19.35 -22.87
CA VAL A 93 -9.17 20.31 -23.88
C VAL A 93 -7.76 19.93 -24.29
N SER A 94 -7.57 19.66 -25.58
CA SER A 94 -6.26 19.43 -26.17
C SER A 94 -5.80 20.68 -26.92
N LYS A 95 -4.52 21.02 -26.76
CA LYS A 95 -3.86 22.08 -27.50
C LYS A 95 -2.51 21.60 -27.99
N GLU A 96 -2.28 21.74 -29.28
CA GLU A 96 -0.98 21.49 -29.89
C GLU A 96 -0.11 22.74 -29.76
N SER A 97 1.12 22.56 -29.27
CA SER A 97 2.10 23.62 -29.11
C SER A 97 3.45 23.13 -29.62
N GLY A 98 3.70 23.33 -30.91
CA GLY A 98 4.94 22.92 -31.57
C GLY A 98 5.16 21.40 -31.49
N GLU A 99 6.20 20.99 -30.76
CA GLU A 99 6.57 19.58 -30.59
C GLU A 99 5.73 18.83 -29.56
N PHE A 100 4.82 19.50 -28.85
CA PHE A 100 4.04 18.89 -27.76
C PHE A 100 2.54 18.99 -28.00
N ASN A 101 1.83 17.90 -27.75
CA ASN A 101 0.38 17.87 -27.59
C ASN A 101 0.07 17.89 -26.08
N ILE A 102 -0.57 18.96 -25.63
CA ILE A 102 -0.92 19.19 -24.22
C ILE A 102 -2.42 18.94 -24.07
N VAL A 103 -2.75 17.94 -23.27
CA VAL A 103 -4.14 17.57 -22.95
C VAL A 103 -4.40 17.90 -21.49
N VAL A 104 -5.34 18.81 -21.23
CA VAL A 104 -5.77 19.19 -19.89
C VAL A 104 -7.18 18.66 -19.66
N ASN A 105 -7.35 17.82 -18.64
CA ASN A 105 -8.62 17.24 -18.24
C ASN A 105 -9.02 17.78 -16.86
N ARG A 106 -10.15 18.48 -16.81
CA ARG A 106 -10.77 18.96 -15.56
C ARG A 106 -12.03 18.14 -15.31
N THR A 107 -12.04 17.38 -14.22
CA THR A 107 -13.19 16.55 -13.84
C THR A 107 -14.08 17.27 -12.84
N GLU A 108 -15.39 17.19 -13.03
CA GLU A 108 -16.35 17.68 -12.03
C GLU A 108 -16.61 16.63 -10.95
N ARG A 109 -16.51 17.07 -9.70
CA ARG A 109 -17.01 16.35 -8.54
C ARG A 109 -18.36 16.89 -8.15
N TRP A 110 -19.36 16.02 -8.17
CA TRP A 110 -20.70 16.34 -7.71
C TRP A 110 -20.79 16.01 -6.23
N VAL A 111 -21.10 17.02 -5.43
CA VAL A 111 -21.28 16.90 -3.98
C VAL A 111 -22.71 17.29 -3.65
N TRP A 112 -23.42 16.37 -3.01
CA TRP A 112 -24.77 16.61 -2.53
C TRP A 112 -24.72 17.17 -1.11
N ASP A 113 -25.34 18.32 -0.91
CA ASP A 113 -25.49 18.91 0.41
C ASP A 113 -26.59 18.19 1.18
N LYS A 114 -26.18 17.40 2.18
CA LYS A 114 -27.08 16.59 2.98
C LYS A 114 -28.04 17.44 3.81
N LYS A 115 -27.59 18.60 4.30
CA LYS A 115 -28.43 19.47 5.14
C LYS A 115 -29.61 20.01 4.34
N LYS A 116 -29.34 20.46 3.12
CA LYS A 116 -30.36 20.93 2.17
C LYS A 116 -31.35 19.84 1.78
N LEU A 117 -30.86 18.61 1.56
CA LEU A 117 -31.73 17.46 1.27
C LEU A 117 -32.57 17.06 2.49
N GLU A 118 -32.01 17.14 3.69
CA GLU A 118 -32.73 16.87 4.95
C GLU A 118 -33.79 17.93 5.25
N GLU A 119 -33.51 19.21 5.02
CA GLU A 119 -34.49 20.29 5.18
C GLU A 119 -35.68 20.12 4.20
N HIS A 120 -35.42 19.63 2.99
CA HIS A 120 -36.44 19.53 1.96
C HIS A 120 -37.19 18.18 1.95
N PHE A 121 -36.57 17.09 2.42
CA PHE A 121 -37.14 15.74 2.39
C PHE A 121 -37.19 15.04 3.75
N GLY A 122 -36.63 15.62 4.82
CA GLY A 122 -36.54 15.01 6.15
C GLY A 122 -37.90 14.79 6.83
N GLU A 123 -38.93 15.54 6.42
CA GLU A 123 -40.31 15.39 6.92
C GLU A 123 -41.19 14.49 6.02
N GLN A 124 -40.70 14.07 4.84
CA GLN A 124 -41.48 13.33 3.84
C GLN A 124 -40.86 11.95 3.53
N GLU A 125 -41.62 11.09 2.85
CA GLU A 125 -41.05 9.87 2.29
C GLU A 125 -39.98 10.21 1.26
N LEU A 126 -38.77 9.65 1.45
CA LEU A 126 -37.64 9.89 0.55
C LEU A 126 -37.98 9.38 -0.85
N PRO A 127 -37.81 10.20 -1.90
CA PRO A 127 -38.02 9.76 -3.27
C PRO A 127 -37.10 8.58 -3.63
N PRO A 128 -37.51 7.71 -4.57
CA PRO A 128 -36.78 6.47 -4.90
C PRO A 128 -35.37 6.69 -5.47
N TYR A 129 -35.07 7.92 -5.90
CA TYR A 129 -33.77 8.33 -6.42
C TYR A 129 -32.82 8.89 -5.34
N VAL A 130 -33.33 9.21 -4.15
CA VAL A 130 -32.53 9.63 -2.99
C VAL A 130 -32.24 8.42 -2.12
N THR A 131 -30.97 8.15 -1.84
CA THR A 131 -30.60 7.08 -0.92
C THR A 131 -30.86 7.47 0.53
N ARG A 132 -30.96 6.49 1.44
CA ARG A 132 -31.08 6.74 2.89
C ARG A 132 -29.95 7.59 3.47
N ASN A 133 -28.81 7.66 2.79
CA ASN A 133 -27.67 8.49 3.19
C ASN A 133 -27.80 9.96 2.72
N LEU A 134 -28.98 10.36 2.22
CA LEU A 134 -29.26 11.68 1.65
C LEU A 134 -28.26 12.04 0.54
N THR A 135 -28.01 11.07 -0.34
CA THR A 135 -27.19 11.27 -1.54
C THR A 135 -27.93 10.71 -2.74
N VAL A 136 -27.72 11.36 -3.89
CA VAL A 136 -28.29 10.94 -5.18
C VAL A 136 -27.15 10.46 -6.08
N ASP A 137 -27.32 9.28 -6.68
CA ASP A 137 -26.35 8.78 -7.66
C ASP A 137 -26.39 9.63 -8.94
N LYS A 138 -25.23 10.11 -9.41
CA LYS A 138 -25.09 10.90 -10.64
C LYS A 138 -25.77 10.24 -11.84
N ARG A 139 -25.61 8.91 -11.99
CA ARG A 139 -26.21 8.17 -13.11
C ARG A 139 -27.74 8.15 -13.05
N LYS A 140 -28.31 8.08 -11.84
CA LYS A 140 -29.75 8.13 -11.64
C LYS A 140 -30.27 9.55 -11.87
N PHE A 141 -29.61 10.55 -11.30
CA PHE A 141 -29.96 11.96 -11.50
C PHE A 141 -30.02 12.35 -12.98
N GLN A 142 -29.01 11.97 -13.76
CA GLN A 142 -28.96 12.29 -15.20
C GLN A 142 -30.07 11.62 -16.02
N ARG A 143 -30.66 10.52 -15.51
CA ARG A 143 -31.77 9.81 -16.16
C ARG A 143 -33.14 10.29 -15.72
N LEU A 144 -33.23 11.11 -14.67
CA LEU A 144 -34.50 11.63 -14.17
C LEU A 144 -35.10 12.65 -15.15
N PRO A 145 -36.44 12.84 -15.15
CA PRO A 145 -37.10 13.95 -15.84
C PRO A 145 -36.55 15.32 -15.39
N HIS A 146 -36.67 16.33 -16.26
CA HIS A 146 -36.12 17.66 -15.97
C HIS A 146 -36.75 18.31 -14.73
N GLU A 147 -38.01 17.99 -14.44
CA GLU A 147 -38.74 18.46 -13.26
C GLU A 147 -38.08 17.96 -11.97
N ASP A 148 -37.91 16.65 -11.83
CA ASP A 148 -37.23 16.04 -10.68
C ASP A 148 -35.76 16.47 -10.56
N GLN A 149 -35.08 16.65 -11.69
CA GLN A 149 -33.71 17.19 -11.68
C GLN A 149 -33.70 18.62 -11.11
N SER A 150 -34.65 19.46 -11.52
CA SER A 150 -34.74 20.84 -11.04
C SER A 150 -35.00 20.92 -9.55
N ALA A 151 -35.85 20.03 -9.04
CA ALA A 151 -36.14 19.89 -7.62
C ALA A 151 -34.91 19.48 -6.81
N LEU A 152 -33.89 18.85 -7.39
CA LEU A 152 -32.67 18.46 -6.68
C LEU A 152 -31.49 19.42 -6.90
N LYS A 153 -31.53 20.27 -7.93
CA LYS A 153 -30.42 21.18 -8.29
C LYS A 153 -29.98 22.10 -7.14
N PHE A 154 -30.89 22.49 -6.24
CA PHE A 154 -30.56 23.39 -5.12
C PHE A 154 -29.56 22.81 -4.12
N ALA A 155 -29.51 21.47 -4.02
CA ALA A 155 -28.60 20.73 -3.14
C ALA A 155 -27.36 20.19 -3.88
N LEU A 156 -27.31 20.32 -5.21
CA LEU A 156 -26.19 19.86 -6.02
C LEU A 156 -25.10 20.93 -6.08
N THR A 157 -23.96 20.65 -5.45
CA THR A 157 -22.76 21.46 -5.58
C THR A 157 -21.82 20.84 -6.61
N ARG A 158 -21.47 21.60 -7.65
CA ARG A 158 -20.49 21.18 -8.65
C ARG A 158 -19.14 21.82 -8.33
N ASN A 159 -18.19 21.01 -7.91
CA ASN A 159 -16.82 21.45 -7.68
C ASN A 159 -15.92 20.93 -8.80
N LEU A 160 -15.08 21.79 -9.37
CA LEU A 160 -14.05 21.35 -10.29
C LEU A 160 -12.90 20.75 -9.46
N ASN A 161 -12.44 19.56 -9.84
CA ASN A 161 -11.23 18.98 -9.26
C ASN A 161 -9.98 19.63 -9.87
N SER A 162 -8.82 19.39 -9.25
CA SER A 162 -7.53 19.80 -9.78
C SER A 162 -7.34 19.30 -11.22
N PRO A 163 -6.76 20.15 -12.10
CA PRO A 163 -6.54 19.82 -13.50
C PRO A 163 -5.54 18.67 -13.62
N ARG A 164 -5.83 17.73 -14.51
CA ARG A 164 -4.90 16.64 -14.87
C ARG A 164 -4.30 16.97 -16.23
N VAL A 165 -2.99 17.20 -16.26
CA VAL A 165 -2.26 17.53 -17.48
C VAL A 165 -1.54 16.28 -18.00
N LYS A 166 -1.65 16.02 -19.30
CA LYS A 166 -0.87 15.04 -20.02
C LYS A 166 -0.13 15.75 -21.14
N VAL A 167 1.18 15.62 -21.18
CA VAL A 167 2.02 16.17 -22.24
C VAL A 167 2.57 15.01 -23.06
N ILE A 168 2.27 15.00 -24.36
CA ILE A 168 2.76 13.99 -25.31
C ILE A 168 3.69 14.70 -26.27
N LYS A 169 4.94 14.22 -26.37
CA LYS A 169 5.88 14.72 -27.39
C LYS A 169 5.53 14.09 -28.74
N ASN A 170 5.34 14.91 -29.76
CA ASN A 170 5.20 14.48 -31.13
C ASN A 170 6.61 14.15 -31.67
N VAL A 171 6.82 12.90 -32.07
CA VAL A 171 8.07 12.40 -32.69
C VAL A 171 7.91 12.38 -34.21
#